data_AF-A0A9W6TF30-F1
#
_entry.id   AF-A0A9W6TF30-F1
#
_cell.length_a   1.000
_cell.length_b   1.000
_cell.length_c   1.000
_cell.angle_alpha   90.00
_cell.angle_beta   90.00
_cell.angle_gamma   90.00
#
_symmetry.space_group_name_H-M   'P 1'
#
loop_
_entity.id
_entity.type
_entity.pdbx_description
1 polymer ?
#
loop_
_entity_poly.entity_id
_entity_poly.type
_entity_poly.pdbx_seq_one_letter_code
_entity_poly.pdbx_strand_id
1 'polypeptide(L)'
;MFCSASRRHDWASFVAWIDNPGLENPRLLGVSVSKTATKCDTETQVPEYMFAGYQRRGMRSEVSNTSVRAYYSNEALLGPAFLTLDGRLDGEYQDLIMWEQLPNEARAALTDDNFDDSRILFNDENFDQSLSKAWPF
;
A
#
# COMPACT_ATOMS: atom_id res chain seq x y z
N MET A 1 15.53 -23.74 14.82
CA MET A 1 15.55 -22.27 14.73
C MET A 1 14.10 -21.81 14.84
N PHE A 2 13.70 -21.33 16.01
CA PHE A 2 12.32 -20.88 16.23
C PHE A 2 12.16 -19.53 15.55
N CYS A 3 11.31 -19.47 14.53
CA CYS A 3 10.92 -18.21 13.90
C CYS A 3 9.99 -17.50 14.91
N SER A 4 10.54 -16.58 15.69
CA SER A 4 9.74 -15.72 16.56
C SER A 4 8.92 -14.80 15.67
N ALA A 5 7.60 -14.88 15.72
CA ALA A 5 6.73 -13.85 15.14
C ALA A 5 7.09 -12.51 15.82
N SER A 6 7.61 -11.56 15.04
CA SER A 6 8.13 -10.31 15.62
C SER A 6 7.04 -9.41 16.19
N ARG A 7 5.76 -9.59 15.78
CA ARG A 7 4.56 -8.86 16.25
C ARG A 7 3.28 -9.68 16.09
N ARG A 8 2.25 -9.39 16.89
CA ARG A 8 0.89 -9.98 16.81
C ARG A 8 0.05 -9.35 15.70
N HIS A 9 0.18 -8.04 15.51
CA HIS A 9 -0.59 -7.24 14.56
C HIS A 9 0.35 -6.56 13.54
N ASP A 10 -0.12 -6.40 12.31
CA ASP A 10 0.56 -5.62 11.28
C ASP A 10 -0.44 -4.81 10.44
N TRP A 11 0.00 -3.63 10.03
CA TRP A 11 -0.76 -2.68 9.23
C TRP A 11 0.18 -2.14 8.17
N ALA A 12 -0.26 -2.22 6.91
CA ALA A 12 0.50 -1.72 5.77
C ALA A 12 -0.38 -0.85 4.88
N SER A 13 0.22 0.15 4.24
CA SER A 13 -0.48 1.09 3.38
C SER A 13 0.21 1.26 2.04
N PHE A 14 -0.62 1.50 1.03
CA PHE A 14 -0.23 1.95 -0.30
C PHE A 14 -0.90 3.30 -0.56
N VAL A 15 -0.14 4.30 -1.01
CA VAL A 15 -0.64 5.62 -1.40
C VAL A 15 -0.40 5.82 -2.89
N ALA A 16 -1.48 6.06 -3.64
CA ALA A 16 -1.43 6.45 -5.04
C ALA A 16 -1.58 7.98 -5.14
N TRP A 17 -0.58 8.66 -5.70
CA TRP A 17 -0.63 10.08 -5.99
C TRP A 17 -1.10 10.26 -7.42
N ILE A 18 -2.27 10.86 -7.62
CA ILE A 18 -2.86 11.15 -8.92
C ILE A 18 -2.99 12.66 -9.12
N ASP A 19 -3.06 13.10 -10.38
CA ASP A 19 -3.21 14.52 -10.70
C ASP A 19 -4.57 15.10 -10.31
N ASN A 20 -5.66 14.44 -10.72
CA ASN A 20 -7.01 14.89 -10.44
C ASN A 20 -8.02 13.73 -10.50
N PRO A 21 -8.67 13.37 -9.38
CA PRO A 21 -9.69 12.31 -9.35
C PRO A 21 -10.96 12.62 -10.14
N GLY A 22 -11.20 13.88 -10.53
CA GLY A 22 -12.36 14.30 -11.31
C GLY A 22 -12.23 14.08 -12.82
N LEU A 23 -11.08 13.59 -13.30
CA LEU A 23 -10.87 13.26 -14.71
C LEU A 23 -11.41 11.86 -15.02
N GLU A 24 -11.82 11.63 -16.27
CA GLU A 24 -12.23 10.29 -16.74
C GLU A 24 -11.07 9.28 -16.67
N ASN A 25 -9.84 9.75 -16.93
CA ASN A 25 -8.62 8.97 -16.84
C ASN A 25 -7.56 9.76 -16.04
N PRO A 26 -7.61 9.73 -14.69
CA PRO A 26 -6.59 10.37 -13.85
C PRO A 26 -5.21 9.79 -14.13
N ARG A 27 -4.18 10.63 -14.12
CA ARG A 27 -2.80 10.20 -14.33
C ARG A 27 -2.14 9.90 -13.00
N LEU A 28 -1.57 8.70 -12.88
CA LEU A 28 -0.69 8.35 -11.77
C LEU A 28 0.60 9.17 -11.84
N LEU A 29 0.87 9.93 -10.79
CA LEU A 29 2.06 10.76 -10.61
C LEU A 29 3.14 10.04 -9.83
N GLY A 30 2.76 9.18 -8.89
CA GLY A 30 3.68 8.43 -8.07
C GLY A 30 2.97 7.51 -7.10
N VAL A 31 3.73 6.63 -6.47
CA VAL A 31 3.22 5.67 -5.49
C VAL A 31 4.13 5.64 -4.26
N SER A 32 3.56 5.23 -3.14
CA SER A 32 4.31 5.10 -1.88
C SER A 32 3.81 3.90 -1.10
N VAL A 33 4.73 3.07 -0.62
CA VAL A 33 4.43 1.84 0.11
C VAL A 33 5.07 1.87 1.48
N SER A 34 4.32 1.50 2.52
CA SER A 34 4.84 1.48 3.89
C SER A 34 5.88 0.38 4.07
N LYS A 35 7.06 0.77 4.55
CA LYS A 35 8.09 -0.15 5.05
C LYS A 35 7.99 -0.40 6.55
N THR A 36 7.60 0.64 7.27
CA THR A 36 7.28 0.62 8.70
C THR A 36 6.15 1.60 8.96
N ALA A 37 5.67 1.68 10.20
CA ALA A 37 4.71 2.70 10.65
C ALA A 37 5.17 4.17 10.41
N THR A 38 6.45 4.40 10.14
CA THR A 38 7.03 5.75 10.01
C THR A 38 7.79 5.98 8.72
N LYS A 39 8.03 4.96 7.92
CA LYS A 39 8.83 5.03 6.70
C LYS A 39 8.08 4.44 5.51
N CYS A 40 8.11 5.16 4.39
CA CYS A 40 7.66 4.68 3.10
C CYS A 40 8.83 4.56 2.12
N ASP A 41 8.72 3.64 1.17
CA ASP A 41 9.45 3.70 -0.08
C ASP A 41 8.55 4.33 -1.13
N THR A 42 9.12 5.14 -2.03
CA THR A 42 8.38 5.96 -2.97
C THR A 42 8.92 5.80 -4.39
N GLU A 43 8.04 5.93 -5.39
CA GLU A 43 8.38 5.89 -6.81
C GLU A 43 7.56 6.95 -7.56
N THR A 44 8.23 7.87 -8.25
CA THR A 44 7.59 8.97 -9.01
C THR A 44 7.54 8.68 -10.51
N GLN A 45 8.28 7.69 -10.98
CA GLN A 45 8.24 7.20 -12.35
C GLN A 45 7.91 5.72 -12.34
N VAL A 46 6.62 5.41 -12.12
CA VAL A 46 6.16 4.01 -12.04
C VAL A 46 6.29 3.36 -13.42
N PRO A 47 7.23 2.42 -13.61
CA PRO A 47 7.45 1.81 -14.91
C PRO A 47 6.33 0.81 -15.24
N GLU A 48 6.06 0.60 -16.53
CA GLU A 48 4.97 -0.27 -17.01
C GLU A 48 5.00 -1.68 -16.40
N TYR A 49 6.18 -2.21 -16.11
CA TYR A 49 6.31 -3.56 -15.53
C TYR A 49 5.81 -3.69 -14.09
N MET A 50 5.56 -2.57 -13.41
CA MET A 50 4.93 -2.55 -12.10
C MET A 50 3.40 -2.59 -12.18
N PHE A 51 2.79 -2.53 -13.36
CA PHE A 51 1.34 -2.61 -13.49
C PHE A 51 0.85 -4.04 -13.70
N ALA A 52 -0.35 -4.31 -13.20
CA ALA A 52 -0.99 -5.62 -13.32
C ALA A 52 -1.16 -6.04 -14.79
N GLY A 53 -0.97 -7.32 -15.08
CA GLY A 53 -1.05 -7.87 -16.44
C GLY A 53 0.22 -7.67 -17.30
N TYR A 54 1.23 -6.91 -16.86
CA TYR A 54 2.50 -6.83 -17.60
C TYR A 54 3.24 -8.18 -17.64
N GLN A 55 3.59 -8.66 -18.83
CA GLN A 55 4.40 -9.86 -19.03
C GLN A 55 5.65 -9.57 -19.87
N ARG A 56 6.83 -9.99 -19.40
CA ARG A 56 8.13 -9.76 -20.08
C ARG A 56 8.27 -10.48 -21.44
N ARG A 57 7.40 -11.44 -21.79
CA ARG A 57 7.67 -12.41 -22.86
C ARG A 57 6.47 -12.62 -23.78
N GLY A 58 6.41 -11.87 -24.88
CA GLY A 58 5.72 -12.21 -26.15
C GLY A 58 4.20 -12.36 -26.15
N MET A 59 3.55 -12.61 -25.01
CA MET A 59 2.11 -12.56 -24.86
C MET A 59 1.73 -11.14 -24.43
N ARG A 60 1.10 -10.38 -25.34
CA ARG A 60 0.39 -9.16 -24.96
C ARG A 60 -0.82 -9.60 -24.13
N SER A 61 -0.70 -9.52 -22.81
CA SER A 61 -1.89 -9.37 -21.97
C SER A 61 -2.30 -7.90 -22.01
N GLU A 62 -3.59 -7.64 -21.79
CA GLU A 62 -4.06 -6.29 -21.48
C GLU A 62 -3.37 -5.86 -20.18
N VAL A 63 -2.49 -4.86 -20.29
CA VAL A 63 -1.78 -4.30 -19.14
C VAL A 63 -2.69 -3.24 -18.54
N SER A 64 -2.92 -3.33 -17.23
CA SER A 64 -3.66 -2.30 -16.52
C SER A 64 -2.89 -0.99 -16.57
N ASN A 65 -3.60 0.12 -16.78
CA ASN A 65 -3.06 1.46 -16.66
C ASN A 65 -3.32 2.09 -15.27
N THR A 66 -4.05 1.40 -14.39
CA THR A 66 -4.52 1.94 -13.10
C THR A 66 -4.18 1.06 -11.90
N SER A 67 -3.82 -0.20 -12.10
CA SER A 67 -3.53 -1.16 -11.02
C SER A 67 -2.03 -1.39 -10.90
N VAL A 68 -1.43 -0.83 -9.86
CA VAL A 68 -0.01 -1.02 -9.52
C VAL A 68 0.16 -2.24 -8.61
N ARG A 69 1.20 -3.04 -8.88
CA ARG A 69 1.54 -4.24 -8.10
C ARG A 69 2.28 -3.88 -6.83
N ALA A 70 1.78 -4.40 -5.71
CA ALA A 70 2.46 -4.38 -4.43
C ALA A 70 2.65 -5.82 -3.94
N TYR A 71 3.79 -6.06 -3.29
CA TYR A 71 4.17 -7.34 -2.71
C TYR A 71 4.38 -7.18 -1.22
N TYR A 72 3.71 -8.02 -0.44
CA TYR A 72 3.87 -8.09 1.00
C TYR A 72 4.95 -9.11 1.34
N SER A 73 6.13 -8.61 1.73
CA SER A 73 7.32 -9.42 1.99
C SER A 73 7.50 -9.66 3.49
N ASN A 74 7.90 -10.88 3.84
CA ASN A 74 8.21 -11.29 5.21
C ASN A 74 9.65 -11.85 5.32
N GLU A 75 10.59 -11.34 4.51
CA GLU A 75 11.98 -11.80 4.54
C GLU A 75 12.56 -11.76 5.97
N ALA A 76 12.55 -12.93 6.62
CA ALA A 76 12.73 -13.12 8.05
C ALA A 76 14.12 -12.73 8.60
N LEU A 77 15.03 -12.31 7.72
CA LEU A 77 16.38 -11.84 8.05
C LEU A 77 16.46 -10.31 8.29
N LEU A 78 15.44 -9.53 7.90
CA LEU A 78 15.50 -8.06 7.90
C LEU A 78 14.50 -7.35 8.84
N GLY A 79 13.64 -8.10 9.55
CA GLY A 79 12.72 -7.53 10.56
C GLY A 79 11.25 -7.85 10.29
N PRO A 80 10.30 -6.99 10.72
CA PRO A 80 8.87 -7.18 10.48
C PRO A 80 8.53 -7.16 8.99
N ALA A 81 7.38 -7.70 8.64
CA ALA A 81 6.88 -7.69 7.27
C ALA A 81 6.69 -6.26 6.75
N PHE A 82 6.77 -6.09 5.43
CA PHE A 82 6.68 -4.79 4.78
C PHE A 82 6.09 -4.89 3.37
N LEU A 83 5.52 -3.79 2.88
CA LEU A 83 5.12 -3.67 1.47
C LEU A 83 6.29 -3.22 0.60
N THR A 84 6.38 -3.76 -0.60
CA THR A 84 7.31 -3.32 -1.64
C THR A 84 6.61 -3.31 -2.98
N LEU A 85 7.12 -2.52 -3.92
CA LEU A 85 6.72 -2.66 -5.32
C LEU A 85 7.44 -3.87 -5.92
N ASP A 86 6.69 -4.74 -6.60
CA ASP A 86 7.27 -5.88 -7.33
C ASP A 86 6.55 -6.04 -8.67
N GLY A 87 7.32 -6.13 -9.75
CA GLY A 87 6.79 -6.31 -11.10
C GLY A 87 6.91 -7.74 -11.63
N ARG A 88 7.18 -8.72 -10.77
CA ARG A 88 7.40 -10.12 -11.18
C ARG A 88 6.12 -10.93 -11.28
N LEU A 89 5.19 -10.74 -10.34
CA LEU A 89 3.96 -11.52 -10.24
C LEU A 89 2.76 -10.58 -10.06
N ASP A 90 1.65 -10.92 -10.70
CA ASP A 90 0.37 -10.29 -10.40
C ASP A 90 -0.10 -10.75 -9.01
N GLY A 91 -0.66 -9.79 -8.28
CA GLY A 91 -1.34 -10.05 -7.01
C GLY A 91 -2.83 -10.33 -7.22
N GLU A 92 -3.55 -10.38 -6.10
CA GLU A 92 -5.01 -10.50 -6.08
C GLU A 92 -5.62 -9.15 -5.72
N TYR A 93 -6.88 -8.95 -6.12
CA TYR A 93 -7.69 -7.83 -5.65
C TYR A 93 -8.43 -8.23 -4.37
N GLN A 94 -8.64 -7.28 -3.47
CA GLN A 94 -9.46 -7.44 -2.27
C GLN A 94 -10.68 -6.53 -2.37
N ASP A 95 -11.76 -6.89 -1.68
CA ASP A 95 -12.92 -6.03 -1.55
C ASP A 95 -12.53 -4.75 -0.81
N LEU A 96 -12.72 -3.61 -1.46
CA LEU A 96 -12.38 -2.30 -0.91
C LEU A 96 -13.55 -1.74 -0.10
N ILE A 97 -13.26 -1.31 1.12
CA ILE A 97 -14.15 -0.47 1.93
C ILE A 97 -13.44 0.83 2.28
N MET A 98 -14.07 1.96 1.94
CA MET A 98 -13.54 3.29 2.21
C MET A 98 -13.78 3.67 3.68
N TRP A 99 -12.93 4.56 4.23
CA TRP A 99 -13.07 5.02 5.61
C TRP A 99 -14.46 5.60 5.89
N GLU A 100 -14.99 6.39 4.96
CA GLU A 100 -16.31 7.03 5.04
C GLU A 100 -17.48 6.05 4.89
N GLN A 101 -17.22 4.84 4.40
CA GLN A 101 -18.21 3.76 4.29
C GLN A 101 -18.29 2.91 5.57
N LEU A 102 -17.31 3.01 6.47
CA LEU A 102 -17.31 2.27 7.72
C LEU A 102 -18.35 2.84 8.71
N PRO A 103 -19.05 1.96 9.45
CA PRO A 103 -19.92 2.40 10.54
C PRO A 103 -19.10 3.10 11.63
N ASN A 104 -19.75 3.95 12.42
CA ASN A 104 -19.08 4.75 13.45
C ASN A 104 -18.33 3.87 14.46
N GLU A 105 -18.89 2.70 14.79
CA GLU A 105 -18.30 1.74 15.73
C GLU A 105 -16.98 1.16 15.20
N ALA A 106 -16.90 0.87 13.89
CA ALA A 106 -15.67 0.38 13.26
C ALA A 106 -14.60 1.48 13.20
N ARG A 107 -15.00 2.72 12.87
CA ARG A 107 -14.07 3.86 12.89
C ARG A 107 -13.53 4.13 14.30
N ALA A 108 -14.39 4.06 15.32
CA ALA A 108 -13.96 4.21 16.71
C ALA A 108 -12.98 3.11 17.12
N ALA A 109 -13.28 1.84 16.81
CA ALA A 109 -12.36 0.73 17.09
C ALA A 109 -11.00 0.89 16.40
N LEU A 110 -10.98 1.31 15.13
CA LEU A 110 -9.75 1.57 14.38
C LEU A 110 -8.97 2.82 14.83
N THR A 111 -9.54 3.64 15.72
CA THR A 111 -8.86 4.78 16.32
C THR A 111 -8.41 4.47 17.75
N ASP A 112 -9.28 3.85 18.55
CA ASP A 112 -9.11 3.70 19.99
C ASP A 112 -8.42 2.39 20.39
N ASP A 113 -8.45 1.36 19.55
CA ASP A 113 -7.87 0.06 19.89
C ASP A 113 -6.34 0.05 19.81
N ASN A 114 -5.73 -0.71 20.72
CA ASN A 114 -4.29 -0.91 20.76
C ASN A 114 -3.87 -2.06 19.83
N PHE A 115 -3.16 -1.72 18.75
CA PHE A 115 -2.57 -2.69 17.80
C PHE A 115 -1.08 -2.96 18.10
N ASP A 116 -0.68 -2.90 19.37
CA ASP A 116 0.70 -3.03 19.84
C ASP A 116 1.63 -2.01 19.14
N ASP A 117 2.72 -2.49 18.53
CA ASP A 117 3.67 -1.69 17.75
C ASP A 117 3.15 -1.30 16.36
N SER A 118 1.98 -1.79 15.97
CA SER A 118 1.40 -1.51 14.66
C SER A 118 0.52 -0.26 14.70
N ARG A 119 0.61 0.56 13.66
CA ARG A 119 -0.06 1.87 13.60
C ARG A 119 -0.95 1.93 12.38
N ILE A 120 -2.23 2.24 12.59
CA ILE A 120 -3.17 2.52 11.51
C ILE A 120 -2.83 3.86 10.86
N LEU A 121 -2.72 3.88 9.54
CA LEU A 121 -2.18 5.02 8.78
C LEU A 121 -3.28 5.90 8.16
N PHE A 122 -4.53 5.45 8.15
CA PHE A 122 -5.64 6.07 7.43
C PHE A 122 -6.79 6.57 8.32
N ASN A 123 -6.63 6.51 9.65
CA ASN A 123 -7.61 7.08 10.57
C ASN A 123 -7.43 8.61 10.68
N ASP A 124 -8.44 9.29 11.22
CA ASP A 124 -8.50 10.75 11.27
C ASP A 124 -7.28 11.39 11.99
N GLU A 125 -6.74 10.73 13.01
CA GLU A 125 -5.59 11.24 13.78
C GLU A 125 -4.26 11.12 13.03
N ASN A 126 -4.11 10.10 12.19
CA ASN A 126 -2.84 9.74 11.58
C ASN A 126 -2.76 10.10 10.10
N PHE A 127 -3.89 10.33 9.42
CA PHE A 127 -3.98 10.47 7.97
C PHE A 127 -3.04 11.53 7.41
N ASP A 128 -3.12 12.77 7.88
CA ASP A 128 -2.29 13.88 7.37
C ASP A 128 -0.79 13.64 7.59
N GLN A 129 -0.42 13.09 8.74
CA GLN A 129 0.97 12.77 9.04
C GLN A 129 1.48 11.62 8.16
N SER A 130 0.64 10.61 7.92
CA SER A 130 0.96 9.48 7.04
C SER A 130 1.12 9.95 5.60
N LEU A 131 0.22 10.82 5.11
CA LEU A 131 0.32 11.43 3.79
C LEU A 131 1.59 12.26 3.65
N SER A 132 1.93 13.09 4.63
CA SER A 132 3.18 13.87 4.61
C SER A 132 4.42 12.98 4.51
N LYS A 133 4.45 11.84 5.21
CA LYS A 133 5.55 10.86 5.13
C LYS A 133 5.57 10.09 3.80
N ALA A 134 4.42 9.92 3.17
CA ALA A 134 4.27 9.25 1.87
C ALA A 134 4.47 10.22 0.70
N TRP A 135 4.65 11.52 0.93
CA TRP A 135 4.77 12.50 -0.15
C TRP A 135 6.10 12.34 -0.90
N PRO A 136 6.10 12.10 -2.23
CA PRO A 136 7.31 11.73 -2.96
C PRO A 136 7.92 12.89 -3.78
N PHE A 137 7.44 14.13 -3.61
CA PHE A 137 7.82 15.30 -4.44
C PHE A 137 8.45 16.46 -3.65
#